data_AF-A0A9P5ZZF1-F1
#
_entry.id   AF-A0A9P5ZZF1-F1
#
_cell.length_a   1.000
_cell.length_b   1.000
_cell.length_c   1.000
_cell.angle_alpha   90.00
_cell.angle_beta   90.00
_cell.angle_gamma   90.00
#
_symmetry.space_group_name_H-M   'P 1'
#
loop_
_entity.id
_entity.type
_entity.pdbx_description
1 polymer ?
#
loop_
_entity_poly.entity_id
_entity_poly.type
_entity_poly.pdbx_seq_one_letter_code
_entity_poly.pdbx_strand_id
1 'polypeptide(L)'
;MSADKANDVANLPPTSDERLSPEQQKEKAEVVKAAVKKIKTWFNYHHSSLGLNSSENPWIPLLNKVHQINNAPPHQPSNAQFYMNMDKFKPLCDSEFEKVWPTLGLSQDYIVSNWVKTAKRLLEDELPEVQKQVHTLVMKAHAKVVKDFKKGLWVSDNLDLDAQAQATFSLIATMQPLLDGIQLITGLHLCLLAAPT
;
A
#
# COMPACT_ATOMS: atom_id res chain seq x y z
N MET A 1 -17.82 -55.17 1.87
CA MET A 1 -18.67 -54.16 2.55
C MET A 1 -17.88 -53.53 3.68
N SER A 2 -17.21 -52.40 3.41
CA SER A 2 -16.71 -51.46 4.43
C SER A 2 -16.55 -50.11 3.73
N ALA A 3 -17.67 -49.41 3.59
CA ALA A 3 -17.67 -47.96 3.40
C ALA A 3 -17.56 -47.30 4.79
N ASP A 4 -17.21 -46.02 4.82
CA ASP A 4 -17.21 -45.11 5.98
C ASP A 4 -15.94 -45.04 6.85
N LYS A 5 -14.84 -44.56 6.24
CA LYS A 5 -13.77 -43.84 6.96
C LYS A 5 -13.35 -42.55 6.24
N ALA A 6 -14.33 -41.77 5.76
CA ALA A 6 -14.08 -40.49 5.12
C ALA A 6 -15.16 -39.46 5.46
N ASN A 7 -15.40 -39.20 6.75
CA ASN A 7 -16.24 -38.05 7.13
C ASN A 7 -16.03 -37.55 8.57
N ASP A 8 -14.77 -37.33 8.98
CA ASP A 8 -14.46 -36.85 10.34
C ASP A 8 -13.54 -35.61 10.35
N VAL A 9 -13.71 -34.73 9.35
CA VAL A 9 -13.00 -33.44 9.24
C VAL A 9 -13.97 -32.24 9.28
N ALA A 10 -15.26 -32.48 9.55
CA ALA A 10 -16.31 -31.46 9.45
C ALA A 10 -16.93 -31.05 10.79
N ASN A 11 -16.18 -31.11 11.90
CA ASN A 11 -16.68 -30.64 13.19
C ASN A 11 -15.58 -29.94 14.02
N LEU A 12 -15.03 -28.86 13.46
CA LEU A 12 -14.46 -27.82 14.31
C LEU A 12 -15.65 -27.07 14.94
N PRO A 13 -15.73 -26.96 16.28
CA PRO A 13 -16.79 -26.19 16.92
C PRO A 13 -16.76 -24.75 16.41
N PRO A 14 -17.92 -24.10 16.22
CA PRO A 14 -17.98 -22.71 15.80
C PRO A 14 -17.17 -21.87 16.79
N THR A 15 -16.21 -21.09 16.27
CA THR A 15 -15.43 -20.12 17.05
C THR A 15 -16.40 -19.18 17.75
N SER A 16 -16.57 -19.40 19.05
CA SER A 16 -17.52 -18.71 19.90
C SER A 16 -17.07 -17.27 20.20
N ASP A 17 -17.17 -16.39 19.21
CA ASP A 17 -17.03 -14.94 19.37
C ASP A 17 -18.38 -14.22 19.53
N GLU A 18 -19.51 -14.90 19.36
CA GLU A 18 -20.85 -14.29 19.33
C GLU A 18 -21.45 -13.88 20.70
N ARG A 19 -20.75 -14.06 21.83
CA ARG A 19 -21.29 -13.69 23.16
C ARG A 19 -20.25 -13.15 24.15
N LEU A 20 -19.29 -12.36 23.69
CA LEU A 20 -18.32 -11.73 24.59
C LEU A 20 -18.88 -10.40 25.11
N SER A 21 -18.87 -10.24 26.44
CA SER A 21 -19.15 -8.96 27.10
C SER A 21 -18.23 -7.86 26.55
N PRO A 22 -18.67 -6.59 26.44
CA PRO A 22 -17.83 -5.49 25.96
C PRO A 22 -16.51 -5.34 26.74
N GLU A 23 -16.45 -5.80 27.99
CA GLU A 23 -15.21 -5.84 28.79
C GLU A 23 -14.25 -6.93 28.30
N GLN A 24 -14.76 -8.12 27.98
CA GLN A 24 -13.95 -9.24 27.46
C GLN A 24 -13.43 -8.96 26.05
N GLN A 25 -14.17 -8.21 25.23
CA GLN A 25 -13.69 -7.77 23.92
C GLN A 25 -12.53 -6.78 24.04
N LYS A 26 -12.58 -5.86 25.01
CA LYS A 26 -11.47 -4.93 25.28
C LYS A 26 -10.23 -5.66 25.77
N GLU A 27 -10.38 -6.62 26.68
CA GLU A 27 -9.26 -7.44 27.15
C GLU A 27 -8.64 -8.28 26.02
N LYS A 28 -9.45 -8.92 25.17
CA LYS A 28 -8.93 -9.61 23.97
C LYS A 28 -8.19 -8.65 23.04
N ALA A 29 -8.72 -7.45 22.79
CA ALA A 29 -8.09 -6.46 21.94
C ALA A 29 -6.74 -5.99 22.51
N GLU A 30 -6.65 -5.79 23.84
CA GLU A 30 -5.42 -5.47 24.56
C GLU A 30 -4.38 -6.59 24.42
N VAL A 31 -4.80 -7.85 24.60
CA VAL A 31 -3.93 -9.03 24.46
C VAL A 31 -3.43 -9.18 23.02
N VAL A 32 -4.31 -9.04 22.02
CA VAL A 32 -3.93 -9.08 20.61
C VAL A 32 -2.96 -7.95 20.28
N LYS A 33 -3.21 -6.73 20.76
CA LYS A 33 -2.33 -5.58 20.55
C LYS A 33 -0.96 -5.80 21.19
N ALA A 34 -0.91 -6.38 22.38
CA ALA A 34 0.34 -6.74 23.06
C ALA A 34 1.10 -7.85 22.31
N ALA A 35 0.40 -8.87 21.80
CA ALA A 35 0.98 -9.94 21.00
C ALA A 35 1.57 -9.40 19.68
N VAL A 36 0.81 -8.58 18.94
CA VAL A 36 1.28 -7.92 17.72
C VAL A 36 2.51 -7.06 18.00
N LYS A 37 2.53 -6.33 19.12
CA LYS A 37 3.69 -5.52 19.53
C LYS A 37 4.92 -6.41 19.77
N LYS A 38 4.78 -7.52 20.51
CA LYS A 38 5.88 -8.47 20.76
C LYS A 38 6.39 -9.09 19.46
N ILE A 39 5.50 -9.49 18.56
CA ILE A 39 5.85 -10.03 17.24
C ILE A 39 6.66 -8.99 16.46
N LYS A 40 6.19 -7.74 16.36
CA LYS A 40 6.91 -6.66 15.69
C LYS A 40 8.28 -6.40 16.32
N THR A 41 8.37 -6.35 17.65
CA THR A 41 9.64 -6.17 18.35
C THR A 41 10.60 -7.31 18.09
N TRP A 42 10.12 -8.56 18.08
CA TRP A 42 10.95 -9.72 17.76
C TRP A 42 11.46 -9.69 16.32
N PHE A 43 10.59 -9.40 15.34
CA PHE A 43 11.00 -9.23 13.94
C PHE A 43 12.01 -8.09 13.77
N ASN A 44 11.80 -6.95 14.42
CA ASN A 44 12.70 -5.80 14.36
C ASN A 44 14.07 -6.11 15.01
N TYR A 45 14.07 -6.80 16.15
CA TYR A 45 15.30 -7.26 16.80
C TYR A 45 16.04 -8.26 15.92
N HIS A 46 15.32 -9.23 15.35
CA HIS A 46 15.90 -10.22 14.45
C HIS A 46 16.50 -9.57 13.21
N HIS A 47 15.77 -8.66 12.57
CA HIS A 47 16.26 -7.83 11.46
C HIS A 47 17.51 -7.02 11.85
N SER A 48 17.50 -6.38 13.02
CA SER A 48 18.64 -5.60 13.51
C SER A 48 19.86 -6.47 13.82
N SER A 49 19.65 -7.65 14.40
CA SER A 49 20.72 -8.59 14.78
C SER A 49 21.40 -9.23 13.58
N LEU A 50 20.68 -9.39 12.47
CA LEU A 50 21.19 -9.85 11.19
C LEU A 50 21.86 -8.74 10.36
N GLY A 51 21.98 -7.52 10.90
CA GLY A 51 22.51 -6.38 10.16
C GLY A 51 21.64 -5.92 8.97
N LEU A 52 20.40 -6.42 8.86
CA LEU A 52 19.48 -6.04 7.78
C LEU A 52 18.95 -4.60 7.93
N ASN A 53 19.23 -3.96 9.07
CA ASN A 53 18.88 -2.56 9.37
C ASN A 53 20.10 -1.64 9.50
N SER A 54 21.34 -2.11 9.32
CA SER A 54 22.53 -1.29 9.59
C SER A 54 22.93 -0.35 8.46
N SER A 55 22.30 -0.46 7.31
CA SER A 55 22.38 0.51 6.22
C SER A 55 21.12 0.42 5.39
N GLU A 56 20.74 1.55 4.81
CA GLU A 56 19.58 1.71 3.94
C GLU A 56 19.62 0.60 2.87
N ASN A 57 18.67 -0.35 2.94
CA ASN A 57 18.70 -1.52 2.06
C ASN A 57 18.70 -1.05 0.59
N PRO A 58 19.79 -1.32 -0.17
CA PRO A 58 19.98 -0.74 -1.50
C PRO A 58 18.96 -1.26 -2.51
N TRP A 59 18.22 -2.33 -2.18
CA TRP A 59 17.18 -2.92 -3.01
C TRP A 59 15.82 -2.26 -2.85
N ILE A 60 15.54 -1.53 -1.76
CA ILE A 60 14.23 -0.89 -1.53
C ILE A 60 13.82 0.03 -2.70
N PRO A 61 14.70 0.93 -3.20
CA PRO A 61 14.37 1.77 -4.34
C PRO A 61 14.01 0.96 -5.60
N LEU A 62 14.69 -0.16 -5.83
CA LEU A 62 14.44 -1.03 -6.98
C LEU A 62 13.14 -1.82 -6.83
N LEU A 63 12.90 -2.45 -5.67
CA LEU A 63 11.73 -3.28 -5.42
C LEU A 63 10.43 -2.46 -5.42
N ASN A 64 10.43 -1.25 -4.87
CA ASN A 64 9.29 -0.32 -4.96
C ASN A 64 8.94 0.05 -6.41
N LYS A 65 9.94 -0.02 -7.29
CA LYS A 65 9.85 0.29 -8.71
C LYS A 65 9.39 -0.91 -9.54
N VAL A 66 9.64 -2.17 -9.14
CA VAL A 66 9.19 -3.37 -9.89
C VAL A 66 7.69 -3.37 -10.18
N HIS A 67 6.86 -2.91 -9.23
CA HIS A 67 5.40 -2.80 -9.43
C HIS A 67 4.98 -1.70 -10.42
N GLN A 68 5.88 -0.79 -10.80
CA GLN A 68 5.61 0.36 -11.65
C GLN A 68 5.92 0.11 -13.13
N ILE A 69 6.60 -0.99 -13.47
CA ILE A 69 7.14 -1.30 -14.81
C ILE A 69 6.04 -1.45 -15.88
N ASN A 70 4.86 -1.91 -15.50
CA ASN A 70 3.75 -2.18 -16.45
C ASN A 70 2.57 -1.23 -16.32
N ASN A 71 2.68 -0.15 -15.54
CA ASN A 71 1.55 0.74 -15.31
C ASN A 71 1.40 1.74 -16.46
N ALA A 72 0.14 1.93 -16.89
CA ALA A 72 -0.23 2.99 -17.81
C ALA A 72 0.24 4.37 -17.26
N PRO A 73 0.44 5.37 -18.13
CA PRO A 73 0.80 6.72 -17.69
C PRO A 73 -0.14 7.20 -16.57
N PRO A 74 0.40 7.87 -15.54
CA PRO A 74 -0.40 8.29 -14.39
C PRO A 74 -1.55 9.19 -14.85
N HIS A 75 -2.78 8.81 -14.51
CA HIS A 75 -3.96 9.60 -14.82
C HIS A 75 -3.96 10.90 -14.03
N GLN A 76 -4.47 11.96 -14.65
CA GLN A 76 -4.67 13.23 -13.95
C GLN A 76 -5.85 13.09 -12.98
N PRO A 77 -5.67 13.43 -11.69
CA PRO A 77 -6.80 13.46 -10.76
C PRO A 77 -7.79 14.56 -11.16
N SER A 78 -9.08 14.34 -10.93
CA SER A 78 -10.07 15.37 -11.15
C SER A 78 -9.86 16.56 -10.21
N ASN A 79 -10.27 17.77 -10.62
CA ASN A 79 -10.16 18.96 -9.78
C ASN A 79 -10.88 18.77 -8.43
N ALA A 80 -12.02 18.09 -8.41
CA ALA A 80 -12.77 17.79 -7.18
C ALA A 80 -12.02 16.84 -6.24
N GLN A 81 -11.39 15.78 -6.79
CA GLN A 81 -10.56 14.86 -6.01
C GLN A 81 -9.31 15.56 -5.45
N PHE A 82 -8.75 16.51 -6.18
CA PHE A 82 -7.62 17.29 -5.68
C PHE A 82 -8.08 18.27 -4.59
N TYR A 83 -9.19 18.97 -4.81
CA TYR A 83 -9.78 19.93 -3.88
C TYR A 83 -10.07 19.31 -2.51
N MET A 84 -10.69 18.12 -2.46
CA MET A 84 -11.00 17.44 -1.18
C MET A 84 -9.76 17.01 -0.39
N ASN A 85 -8.60 16.89 -1.04
CA ASN A 85 -7.34 16.51 -0.40
C ASN A 85 -6.48 17.70 0.01
N MET A 86 -6.89 18.94 -0.29
CA MET A 86 -6.17 20.13 0.15
C MET A 86 -6.47 20.42 1.62
N ASP A 87 -5.44 20.66 2.44
CA ASP A 87 -5.57 20.88 3.89
C ASP A 87 -6.62 21.95 4.25
N LYS A 88 -6.73 22.99 3.42
CA LYS A 88 -7.69 24.09 3.61
C LYS A 88 -9.15 23.65 3.44
N PHE A 89 -9.44 22.76 2.49
CA PHE A 89 -10.80 22.45 2.04
C PHE A 89 -11.28 21.06 2.47
N LYS A 90 -10.35 20.18 2.84
CA LYS A 90 -10.63 18.85 3.40
C LYS A 90 -11.63 18.88 4.56
N PRO A 91 -11.45 19.69 5.65
CA PRO A 91 -12.41 19.66 6.77
C PRO A 91 -13.81 20.11 6.36
N LEU A 92 -13.92 21.03 5.39
CA LEU A 92 -15.22 21.46 4.84
C LEU A 92 -15.88 20.30 4.08
N CYS A 93 -15.13 19.64 3.19
CA CYS A 93 -15.61 18.49 2.43
C CYS A 93 -16.05 17.34 3.34
N ASP A 94 -15.28 17.06 4.39
CA ASP A 94 -15.57 16.02 5.39
C ASP A 94 -16.89 16.35 6.11
N SER A 95 -17.04 17.59 6.59
CA SER A 95 -18.23 18.02 7.32
C SER A 95 -19.51 17.98 6.47
N GLU A 96 -19.43 18.33 5.20
CA GLU A 96 -20.58 18.28 4.28
C GLU A 96 -20.91 16.85 3.87
N PHE A 97 -19.88 16.02 3.68
CA PHE A 97 -20.08 14.61 3.40
C PHE A 97 -20.77 13.89 4.57
N GLU A 98 -20.36 14.13 5.81
CA GLU A 98 -20.96 13.53 7.00
C GLU A 98 -22.44 13.91 7.19
N LYS A 99 -22.86 15.10 6.74
CA LYS A 99 -24.27 15.51 6.75
C LYS A 99 -25.08 14.79 5.67
N VAL A 100 -24.54 14.71 4.46
CA VAL A 100 -25.27 14.20 3.29
C VAL A 100 -25.28 12.67 3.27
N TRP A 101 -24.18 12.02 3.65
CA TRP A 101 -24.00 10.57 3.54
C TRP A 101 -25.09 9.73 4.24
N PRO A 102 -25.46 9.99 5.51
CA PRO A 102 -26.48 9.19 6.21
C PRO A 102 -27.87 9.30 5.58
N THR A 103 -28.15 10.41 4.88
CA THR A 103 -29.46 10.68 4.29
C THR A 103 -29.69 9.96 2.96
N LEU A 104 -28.61 9.53 2.29
CA LEU A 104 -28.69 8.89 0.97
C LEU A 104 -29.05 7.41 1.03
N GLY A 105 -28.85 6.73 2.16
CA GLY A 105 -29.18 5.30 2.32
C GLY A 105 -28.47 4.37 1.32
N LEU A 106 -27.34 4.80 0.75
CA LEU A 106 -26.59 4.05 -0.27
C LEU A 106 -25.62 3.04 0.37
N SER A 107 -25.26 1.98 -0.39
CA SER A 107 -24.22 1.02 0.00
C SER A 107 -22.87 1.72 0.21
N GLN A 108 -22.03 1.17 1.10
CA GLN A 108 -20.67 1.66 1.33
C GLN A 108 -19.80 1.72 0.06
N ASP A 109 -20.10 0.89 -0.95
CA ASP A 109 -19.41 0.90 -2.24
C ASP A 109 -19.48 2.27 -2.94
N TYR A 110 -20.48 3.09 -2.61
CA TYR A 110 -20.69 4.42 -3.19
C TYR A 110 -20.10 5.57 -2.36
N ILE A 111 -19.42 5.29 -1.24
CA ILE A 111 -18.84 6.32 -0.36
C ILE A 111 -17.93 7.25 -1.16
N VAL A 112 -16.95 6.69 -1.88
CA VAL A 112 -15.95 7.48 -2.60
C VAL A 112 -16.59 8.30 -3.72
N SER A 113 -17.52 7.70 -4.47
CA SER A 113 -18.22 8.40 -5.55
C SER A 113 -19.01 9.60 -5.01
N ASN A 114 -19.73 9.43 -3.91
CA ASN A 114 -20.51 10.52 -3.32
C ASN A 114 -19.63 11.58 -2.66
N TRP A 115 -18.50 11.19 -2.08
CA TRP A 115 -17.55 12.16 -1.54
C TRP A 115 -16.97 13.05 -2.63
N VAL A 116 -16.61 12.47 -3.78
CA VAL A 116 -16.18 13.24 -4.96
C VAL A 116 -17.31 14.14 -5.50
N LYS A 117 -18.57 13.69 -5.47
CA LYS A 117 -19.72 14.53 -5.85
C LYS A 117 -19.90 15.71 -4.89
N THR A 118 -19.79 15.48 -3.58
CA THR A 118 -19.86 16.55 -2.57
C THR A 118 -18.74 17.57 -2.79
N ALA A 119 -17.51 17.10 -3.00
CA ALA A 119 -16.37 17.97 -3.29
C ALA A 119 -16.54 18.73 -4.61
N LYS A 120 -17.12 18.11 -5.64
CA LYS A 120 -17.42 18.76 -6.91
C LYS A 120 -18.42 19.90 -6.73
N ARG A 121 -19.52 19.66 -5.99
CA ARG A 121 -20.51 20.70 -5.67
C ARG A 121 -19.87 21.87 -4.93
N LEU A 122 -19.09 21.58 -3.89
CA LEU A 122 -18.39 22.61 -3.12
C LEU A 122 -17.43 23.42 -3.99
N LEU A 123 -16.68 22.76 -4.88
CA LEU A 123 -15.80 23.44 -5.81
C LEU A 123 -16.56 24.33 -6.83
N GLU A 124 -17.75 23.92 -7.25
CA GLU A 124 -18.61 24.71 -8.15
C GLU A 124 -19.18 25.96 -7.45
N ASP A 125 -19.44 25.86 -6.14
CA ASP A 125 -19.93 26.97 -5.29
C ASP A 125 -18.82 27.99 -4.92
N GLU A 126 -17.55 27.61 -5.07
CA GLU A 126 -16.39 28.47 -4.77
C GLU A 126 -16.19 29.57 -5.81
N LEU A 127 -15.45 30.62 -5.42
CA LEU A 127 -15.12 31.73 -6.31
C LEU A 127 -14.38 31.25 -7.58
N PRO A 128 -14.62 31.85 -8.76
CA PRO A 128 -13.96 31.46 -10.01
C PRO A 128 -12.42 31.48 -9.94
N GLU A 129 -11.85 32.34 -9.09
CA GLU A 129 -10.41 32.41 -8.84
C GLU A 129 -9.88 31.16 -8.13
N VAL A 130 -10.61 30.65 -7.14
CA VAL A 130 -10.26 29.42 -6.41
C VAL A 130 -10.34 28.22 -7.34
N GLN A 131 -11.38 28.14 -8.17
CA GLN A 131 -11.51 27.07 -9.18
C GLN A 131 -10.32 27.04 -10.15
N LYS A 132 -9.92 28.21 -10.66
CA LYS A 132 -8.73 28.36 -11.52
C LYS A 132 -7.44 28.00 -10.80
N GLN A 133 -7.30 28.39 -9.54
CA GLN A 133 -6.14 28.06 -8.72
C GLN A 133 -6.02 26.54 -8.54
N VAL A 134 -7.12 25.87 -8.15
CA VAL A 134 -7.18 24.41 -7.99
C VAL A 134 -6.81 23.72 -9.31
N HIS A 135 -7.38 24.13 -10.43
CA HIS A 135 -7.06 23.55 -11.73
C HIS A 135 -5.57 23.70 -12.09
N THR A 136 -4.99 24.87 -11.83
CA THR A 136 -3.56 25.13 -12.07
C THR A 136 -2.67 24.24 -11.19
N LEU A 137 -3.03 24.06 -9.92
CA LEU A 137 -2.32 23.20 -8.99
C LEU A 137 -2.39 21.72 -9.41
N VAL A 138 -3.57 21.26 -9.84
CA VAL A 138 -3.77 19.92 -10.40
C VAL A 138 -2.84 19.69 -11.59
N MET A 139 -2.81 20.65 -12.52
CA MET A 139 -1.99 20.52 -13.73
C MET A 139 -0.51 20.52 -13.41
N LYS A 140 -0.07 21.36 -12.48
CA LYS A 140 1.33 21.38 -12.01
C LYS A 140 1.72 20.07 -11.31
N ALA A 141 0.86 19.55 -10.44
CA ALA A 141 1.09 18.29 -9.74
C ALA A 141 1.15 17.11 -10.71
N HIS A 142 0.20 17.03 -11.65
CA HIS A 142 0.18 15.99 -12.68
C HIS A 142 1.42 16.05 -13.58
N ALA A 143 1.81 17.26 -14.03
CA ALA A 143 3.02 17.43 -14.84
C ALA A 143 4.29 16.94 -14.11
N LYS A 144 4.39 17.15 -12.79
CA LYS A 144 5.50 16.61 -11.98
C LYS A 144 5.50 15.08 -12.00
N VAL A 145 4.35 14.46 -11.73
CA VAL A 145 4.21 13.00 -11.70
C VAL A 145 4.49 12.38 -13.07
N VAL A 146 4.01 13.00 -14.16
CA VAL A 146 4.32 12.57 -15.53
C VAL A 146 5.81 12.72 -15.85
N LYS A 147 6.46 13.81 -15.40
CA LYS A 147 7.90 13.99 -15.58
C LYS A 147 8.69 12.89 -14.85
N ASP A 148 8.31 12.56 -13.62
CA ASP A 148 8.97 11.52 -12.85
C ASP A 148 8.71 10.12 -13.43
N PHE A 149 7.50 9.87 -13.95
CA PHE A 149 7.19 8.66 -14.72
C PHE A 149 8.04 8.54 -16.00
N LYS A 150 8.19 9.65 -16.75
CA LYS A 150 8.98 9.70 -17.99
C LYS A 150 10.48 9.53 -17.80
N LYS A 151 11.03 9.88 -16.63
CA LYS A 151 12.45 9.61 -16.31
C LYS A 151 12.77 8.11 -16.23
N GLY A 152 11.75 7.25 -16.21
CA GLY A 152 11.91 5.81 -16.14
C GLY A 152 12.33 5.32 -14.76
N LEU A 153 12.29 3.99 -14.57
CA LEU A 153 12.65 3.35 -13.28
C LEU A 153 14.15 3.41 -13.02
N TRP A 154 14.95 3.50 -14.08
CA TRP A 154 16.39 3.39 -14.07
C TRP A 154 17.02 4.77 -14.07
N VAL A 155 16.85 5.47 -12.96
CA VAL A 155 17.74 6.60 -12.68
C VAL A 155 18.97 6.01 -12.06
N SER A 156 20.07 6.00 -12.81
CA SER A 156 21.44 5.81 -12.33
C SER A 156 21.85 7.03 -11.50
N ASP A 157 21.05 7.39 -10.51
CA ASP A 157 21.48 8.35 -9.51
C ASP A 157 22.68 7.68 -8.83
N ASN A 158 23.87 8.21 -9.11
CA ASN A 158 25.18 7.72 -8.68
C ASN A 158 25.06 6.92 -7.38
N LEU A 159 24.93 5.59 -7.49
CA LEU A 159 24.96 4.75 -6.31
C LEU A 159 26.33 4.95 -5.70
N ASP A 160 26.34 5.34 -4.43
CA ASP A 160 27.55 5.38 -3.65
C ASP A 160 28.27 4.03 -3.76
N LEU A 161 29.61 4.06 -3.82
CA LEU A 161 30.42 2.86 -4.02
C LEU A 161 30.17 1.84 -2.90
N ASP A 162 29.93 2.32 -1.69
CA ASP A 162 29.58 1.48 -0.54
C ASP A 162 28.20 0.83 -0.70
N ALA A 163 27.22 1.56 -1.22
CA ALA A 163 25.89 1.02 -1.52
C ALA A 163 25.93 -0.02 -2.65
N GLN A 164 26.78 0.18 -3.66
CA GLN A 164 26.99 -0.78 -4.75
C GLN A 164 27.67 -2.06 -4.26
N ALA A 165 28.68 -1.93 -3.40
CA ALA A 165 29.35 -3.07 -2.78
C ALA A 165 28.39 -3.88 -1.92
N GLN A 166 27.57 -3.20 -1.11
CA GLN A 166 26.56 -3.85 -0.30
C GLN A 166 25.46 -4.52 -1.15
N ALA A 167 25.01 -3.87 -2.21
CA ALA A 167 24.06 -4.47 -3.15
C ALA A 167 24.63 -5.75 -3.75
N THR A 168 25.89 -5.72 -4.21
CA THR A 168 26.58 -6.88 -4.76
C THR A 168 26.67 -8.03 -3.75
N PHE A 169 27.05 -7.75 -2.50
CA PHE A 169 27.14 -8.76 -1.45
C PHE A 169 25.78 -9.37 -1.08
N SER A 170 24.72 -8.56 -1.09
CA SER A 170 23.36 -8.98 -0.71
C SER A 170 22.51 -9.52 -1.88
N LEU A 171 23.05 -9.49 -3.11
CA LEU A 171 22.32 -9.82 -4.34
C LEU A 171 21.71 -11.22 -4.31
N ILE A 172 22.52 -12.23 -4.00
CA ILE A 172 22.06 -13.63 -3.98
C ILE A 172 20.99 -13.84 -2.91
N ALA A 173 21.26 -13.38 -1.68
CA ALA A 173 20.33 -13.53 -0.56
C ALA A 173 18.97 -12.85 -0.81
N THR A 174 18.97 -11.75 -1.58
CA THR A 174 17.75 -10.99 -1.90
C THR A 174 16.99 -11.58 -3.09
N MET A 175 17.70 -12.02 -4.13
CA MET A 175 17.08 -12.47 -5.39
C MET A 175 16.73 -13.95 -5.41
N GLN A 176 17.47 -14.81 -4.70
CA GLN A 176 17.23 -16.26 -4.70
C GLN A 176 15.80 -16.62 -4.27
N PRO A 177 15.21 -16.05 -3.19
CA PRO A 177 13.83 -16.36 -2.81
C PRO A 177 12.80 -15.99 -3.88
N LEU A 178 13.06 -14.94 -4.67
CA LEU A 178 12.20 -14.54 -5.79
C LEU A 178 12.30 -15.56 -6.94
N LEU A 179 13.52 -16.00 -7.26
CA LEU A 179 13.75 -17.01 -8.29
C LEU A 179 13.13 -18.36 -7.91
N ASP A 180 13.27 -18.78 -6.66
CA ASP A 180 12.65 -19.99 -6.13
C ASP A 180 11.12 -19.92 -6.21
N GLY A 181 10.55 -18.75 -5.88
CA GLY A 181 9.11 -18.49 -6.03
C GLY A 181 8.63 -18.58 -7.48
N ILE A 182 9.38 -18.03 -8.43
CA ILE A 182 9.05 -18.13 -9.86
C ILE A 182 9.17 -19.58 -10.32
N GLN A 183 10.19 -20.31 -9.91
CA GLN A 183 10.35 -21.72 -10.24
C GLN A 183 9.17 -22.55 -9.71
N LEU A 184 8.71 -22.28 -8.49
CA LEU A 184 7.57 -22.97 -7.91
C LEU A 184 6.28 -22.75 -8.72
N ILE A 185 6.05 -21.52 -9.20
CA ILE A 185 4.84 -21.16 -9.94
C ILE A 185 4.90 -21.64 -11.39
N THR A 186 6.06 -21.52 -12.04
CA THR A 186 6.20 -21.70 -13.49
C THR A 186 6.85 -23.02 -13.90
N GLY A 187 7.52 -23.71 -12.97
CA GLY A 187 8.35 -24.89 -13.25
C GLY A 187 9.69 -24.57 -13.94
N LEU A 188 9.98 -23.30 -14.22
CA LEU A 188 11.20 -22.89 -14.90
C LEU A 188 12.34 -22.71 -13.89
N HIS A 189 13.46 -23.39 -14.13
CA HIS A 189 14.67 -23.19 -13.35
C HIS A 189 15.40 -21.94 -13.84
N LEU A 190 15.35 -20.87 -13.04
CA LEU A 190 16.06 -19.63 -13.32
C LEU A 190 17.34 -19.57 -12.49
N CYS A 191 18.45 -19.20 -13.11
CA CYS A 191 19.71 -18.98 -12.42
C CYS A 191 20.17 -17.53 -12.59
N LEU A 192 20.73 -16.97 -11.52
CA LEU A 192 21.38 -15.67 -11.56
C LEU A 192 22.85 -15.86 -11.92
N LEU A 193 23.29 -15.25 -13.02
CA LEU A 193 24.69 -15.17 -13.39
C LEU A 193 25.14 -13.71 -13.23
N ALA A 194 26.05 -13.47 -12.30
CA ALA A 194 26.69 -12.17 -12.13
C ALA A 194 28.17 -12.29 -12.52
N ALA A 195 28.62 -11.41 -13.41
CA ALA A 195 30.02 -11.27 -13.78
C ALA A 195 30.50 -9.86 -13.39
N PRO A 196 31.73 -9.69 -12.88
CA PRO A 196 32.29 -8.38 -12.66
C PRO A 196 32.41 -7.66 -14.01
N THR A 197 31.96 -6.41 -14.07
CA THR A 197 32.16 -5.49 -15.19
C THR A 197 33.55 -4.90 -15.19
#